data_AF-A0A4V5NRT4-F1
#
_entry.id   AF-A0A4V5NRT4-F1
#
_cell.length_a   1.000
_cell.length_b   1.000
_cell.length_c   1.000
_cell.angle_alpha   90.00
_cell.angle_beta   90.00
_cell.angle_gamma   90.00
#
_symmetry.space_group_name_H-M   'P 1'
#
loop_
_entity.id
_entity.type
_entity.pdbx_description
1 polymer ?
#
loop_
_entity_poly.entity_id
_entity_poly.type
_entity_poly.pdbx_seq_one_letter_code
_entity_poly.pdbx_strand_id
1 'polypeptide(L)'
;MSFAAEPYGVFVDDLVTALTGGTVREEFVYPATTSTPRLSAGDQYLLDTVRLHGIADGSFKRFVLDKDYSLDSAGVISWLDTAASGSGVPVSPDPGSRFYVSYETKPGYKRQTLLTDRNPGSILRTLSESFAREYAVLSRQLETIYRAAFLETAENRDLDQVAALVGITRRDQKYAAGDVVFSRTTPAPADIVVPLGSLVSTADVPPVTVETLEQAILRAGTLSVSIRVRSTLEGSEGKAKAGSLTVIHRPVLGIETVTNPQALDFRGGREEDAVLRRRAVRALETSGRASTRALVGALMTLEGVREEDIGIKEDHLNHPGVVRITIAADLTEQKAARAVELINEYKPAGIRIQHNLKVSPPAELPVDDDALDATEDSSSSGAAAVTADSIWTPVAVSLSLMPVDAALTSTQKAQIKDKVKKAVLDHIASLGIDDPVIHNRVLSKVMEVEGVFDVALEIFDLGVAGQPRRKNLQPKLATRPQLKEENLTVTMRGSLVALDLDVTVTRLDLRTIDDAQTELGRVRDEIITLINTSLAAETRPMEITAASLTTALEGSGNFTVSSLSFKAEFLEEGLRLKQSDVSIRVDKDQQPWVRVVTVADTAE
;
A
#
# COMPACT_ATOMS: atom_id res chain seq x y z
N MET A 1 -11.07 -0.40 30.95
CA MET A 1 -12.30 -1.22 31.00
C MET A 1 -12.89 -1.22 29.59
N SER A 2 -12.84 -2.34 28.87
CA SER A 2 -13.63 -2.50 27.65
C SER A 2 -15.06 -2.83 28.06
N PHE A 3 -16.03 -2.00 27.65
CA PHE A 3 -17.44 -2.31 27.85
C PHE A 3 -17.94 -3.12 26.65
N ALA A 4 -18.51 -4.30 26.92
CA ALA A 4 -19.16 -5.15 25.92
C ALA A 4 -20.61 -5.38 26.35
N ALA A 5 -21.56 -5.32 25.41
CA ALA A 5 -22.96 -5.52 25.76
C ALA A 5 -23.22 -6.94 26.21
N GLU A 6 -23.99 -7.06 27.28
CA GLU A 6 -24.34 -8.35 27.85
C GLU A 6 -25.42 -9.02 26.98
N PRO A 7 -25.27 -10.31 26.62
CA PRO A 7 -26.29 -11.02 25.88
C PRO A 7 -27.55 -11.22 26.73
N TYR A 8 -28.70 -11.06 26.09
CA TYR A 8 -30.03 -11.27 26.68
C TYR A 8 -30.14 -12.52 27.56
N GLY A 9 -29.70 -13.68 27.05
CA GLY A 9 -29.86 -14.95 27.77
C GLY A 9 -29.09 -15.01 29.09
N VAL A 10 -27.96 -14.31 29.18
CA VAL A 10 -27.15 -14.27 30.41
C VAL A 10 -27.91 -13.53 31.50
N PHE A 11 -28.53 -12.40 31.16
CA PHE A 11 -29.30 -11.62 32.10
C PHE A 11 -30.60 -12.33 32.53
N VAL A 12 -31.25 -13.07 31.62
CA VAL A 12 -32.38 -13.95 31.99
C VAL A 12 -31.92 -14.97 33.04
N ASP A 13 -30.84 -15.69 32.76
CA ASP A 13 -30.32 -16.72 33.67
C ASP A 13 -29.95 -16.12 35.03
N ASP A 14 -29.31 -14.94 35.05
CA ASP A 14 -28.96 -14.21 36.26
C ASP A 14 -30.21 -13.80 37.07
N LEU A 15 -31.24 -13.23 36.41
CA LEU A 15 -32.49 -12.85 37.09
C LEU A 15 -33.22 -14.06 37.66
N VAL A 16 -33.39 -15.12 36.88
CA VAL A 16 -34.10 -16.32 37.34
C VAL A 16 -33.32 -16.95 38.50
N THR A 17 -31.98 -17.02 38.40
CA THR A 17 -31.11 -17.54 39.48
C THR A 17 -31.18 -16.68 40.74
N ALA A 18 -31.24 -15.35 40.63
CA ALA A 18 -31.42 -14.48 41.79
C ALA A 18 -32.79 -14.71 42.45
N LEU A 19 -33.85 -14.78 41.65
CA LEU A 19 -35.23 -14.91 42.14
C LEU A 19 -35.51 -16.28 42.79
N THR A 20 -34.81 -17.33 42.39
CA THR A 20 -34.93 -18.67 43.00
C THR A 20 -33.88 -18.97 44.08
N GLY A 21 -33.12 -17.97 44.54
CA GLY A 21 -32.23 -18.09 45.70
C GLY A 21 -30.81 -18.61 45.41
N GLY A 22 -30.37 -18.60 44.15
CA GLY A 22 -28.99 -18.93 43.76
C GLY A 22 -27.97 -17.83 44.13
N THR A 23 -26.71 -18.05 43.77
CA THR A 23 -25.66 -17.01 43.75
C THR A 23 -25.52 -16.51 42.32
N VAL A 24 -25.50 -15.19 42.15
CA VAL A 24 -25.47 -14.54 40.84
C VAL A 24 -24.25 -13.64 40.77
N ARG A 25 -23.49 -13.76 39.67
CA ARG A 25 -22.34 -12.92 39.33
C ARG A 25 -21.31 -12.78 40.45
N GLU A 26 -20.88 -13.91 41.00
CA GLU A 26 -19.67 -13.92 41.82
C GLU A 26 -18.46 -13.55 40.95
N GLU A 27 -17.72 -12.51 41.36
CA GLU A 27 -16.73 -11.84 40.52
C GLU A 27 -15.31 -12.35 40.79
N PHE A 28 -14.58 -12.60 39.70
CA PHE A 28 -13.17 -12.98 39.72
C PHE A 28 -12.39 -12.23 38.63
N VAL A 29 -11.08 -12.09 38.80
CA VAL A 29 -10.17 -11.45 37.83
C VAL A 29 -9.26 -12.50 37.21
N TYR A 30 -9.04 -12.41 35.90
CA TYR A 30 -8.15 -13.32 35.16
C TYR A 30 -6.88 -12.60 34.67
N PRO A 31 -5.68 -13.20 34.76
CA PRO A 31 -5.35 -14.33 35.60
C PRO A 31 -5.42 -13.93 37.09
N ALA A 32 -5.65 -14.91 37.96
CA ALA A 32 -5.74 -14.62 39.39
C ALA A 32 -4.37 -14.20 39.95
N THR A 33 -4.32 -13.05 40.60
CA THR A 33 -3.06 -12.42 41.05
C THR A 33 -2.57 -12.91 42.41
N THR A 34 -3.43 -13.53 43.23
CA THR A 34 -3.10 -13.82 44.64
C THR A 34 -3.48 -15.23 45.10
N SER A 35 -4.62 -15.77 44.64
CA SER A 35 -5.09 -17.12 44.97
C SER A 35 -5.92 -17.68 43.84
N THR A 36 -5.96 -19.01 43.67
CA THR A 36 -6.82 -19.66 42.69
C THR A 36 -8.29 -19.28 42.92
N PRO A 37 -9.04 -18.95 41.85
CA PRO A 37 -10.43 -18.51 41.98
C PRO A 37 -11.29 -19.65 42.52
N ARG A 38 -11.98 -19.40 43.63
CA ARG A 38 -12.81 -20.39 44.33
C ARG A 38 -14.18 -19.80 44.65
N LEU A 39 -15.24 -20.58 44.39
CA LEU A 39 -16.62 -20.21 44.69
C LEU A 39 -16.85 -20.01 46.20
N SER A 40 -17.59 -18.97 46.55
CA SER A 40 -17.95 -18.61 47.92
C SER A 40 -18.74 -19.69 48.65
N ALA A 41 -19.48 -20.54 47.91
CA ALA A 41 -20.24 -21.65 48.47
C ALA A 41 -19.40 -22.90 48.78
N GLY A 42 -18.09 -22.91 48.46
CA GLY A 42 -17.23 -24.07 48.70
C GLY A 42 -17.74 -25.32 47.99
N ASP A 43 -18.11 -26.35 48.75
CA ASP A 43 -18.65 -27.63 48.24
C ASP A 43 -20.20 -27.65 48.15
N GLN A 44 -20.87 -26.54 48.48
CA GLN A 44 -22.33 -26.45 48.57
C GLN A 44 -23.01 -25.97 47.28
N TYR A 45 -22.35 -26.04 46.12
CA TYR A 45 -22.93 -25.67 44.82
C TYR A 45 -23.47 -26.90 44.05
N LEU A 46 -24.33 -26.65 43.05
CA LEU A 46 -24.82 -27.64 42.10
C LEU A 46 -24.08 -27.50 40.76
N LEU A 47 -23.26 -28.49 40.40
CA LEU A 47 -22.37 -28.45 39.24
C LEU A 47 -23.11 -28.14 37.92
N ASP A 48 -24.24 -28.79 37.66
CA ASP A 48 -25.01 -28.64 36.42
C ASP A 48 -25.58 -27.23 36.21
N THR A 49 -25.65 -26.44 37.29
CA THR A 49 -26.18 -25.08 37.32
C THR A 49 -25.12 -24.01 37.19
N VAL A 50 -23.83 -24.38 37.23
CA VAL A 50 -22.73 -23.42 37.12
C VAL A 50 -22.70 -22.82 35.72
N ARG A 51 -22.69 -21.49 35.66
CA ARG A 51 -22.62 -20.69 34.45
C ARG A 51 -21.49 -19.69 34.62
N LEU A 52 -20.51 -19.74 33.72
CA LEU A 52 -19.35 -18.88 33.77
C LEU A 52 -19.33 -17.99 32.53
N HIS A 53 -19.20 -16.69 32.76
CA HIS A 53 -19.32 -15.64 31.75
C HIS A 53 -18.20 -14.62 31.89
N GLY A 54 -17.74 -14.05 30.79
CA GLY A 54 -16.69 -13.04 30.82
C GLY A 54 -16.38 -12.51 29.43
N ILE A 55 -15.33 -11.68 29.34
CA ILE A 55 -14.90 -11.13 28.06
C ILE A 55 -13.78 -12.00 27.50
N ALA A 56 -13.91 -12.41 26.25
CA ALA A 56 -12.88 -13.08 25.48
C ALA A 56 -12.84 -12.48 24.07
N ASP A 57 -11.65 -12.14 23.58
CA ASP A 57 -11.43 -11.46 22.30
C ASP A 57 -12.24 -10.16 22.18
N GLY A 58 -12.38 -9.41 23.28
CA GLY A 58 -13.16 -8.17 23.33
C GLY A 58 -14.69 -8.36 23.26
N SER A 59 -15.20 -9.59 23.33
CA SER A 59 -16.62 -9.91 23.25
C SER A 59 -17.11 -10.69 24.47
N PHE A 60 -18.38 -10.50 24.86
CA PHE A 60 -18.94 -11.24 25.98
C PHE A 60 -19.21 -12.70 25.57
N LYS A 61 -18.64 -13.65 26.31
CA LYS A 61 -18.68 -15.08 26.01
C LYS A 61 -19.08 -15.90 27.22
N ARG A 62 -19.77 -17.01 26.96
CA ARG A 62 -20.05 -18.06 27.94
C ARG A 62 -19.00 -19.14 27.78
N PHE A 63 -18.35 -19.49 28.89
CA PHE A 63 -17.36 -20.56 28.92
C PHE A 63 -18.04 -21.91 29.22
N VAL A 64 -17.49 -22.95 28.61
CA VAL A 64 -18.05 -24.31 28.65
C VAL A 64 -17.25 -25.18 29.62
N LEU A 65 -17.95 -25.84 30.55
CA LEU A 65 -17.36 -26.80 31.48
C LEU A 65 -16.75 -27.98 30.70
N ASP A 66 -15.60 -28.47 31.15
CA ASP A 66 -14.82 -29.58 30.56
C ASP A 66 -14.23 -29.30 29.17
N LYS A 67 -14.43 -28.08 28.64
CA LYS A 67 -13.80 -27.60 27.42
C LYS A 67 -12.91 -26.40 27.68
N ASP A 68 -13.45 -25.34 28.28
CA ASP A 68 -12.75 -24.08 28.53
C ASP A 68 -12.19 -24.03 29.96
N TYR A 69 -12.93 -24.57 30.92
CA TYR A 69 -12.53 -24.63 32.33
C TYR A 69 -13.00 -25.94 32.99
N SER A 70 -12.37 -26.26 34.11
CA SER A 70 -12.75 -27.33 35.02
C SER A 70 -13.06 -26.77 36.41
N LEU A 71 -13.90 -27.49 37.16
CA LEU A 71 -14.32 -27.11 38.51
C LEU A 71 -14.15 -28.32 39.44
N ASP A 72 -13.37 -28.16 40.51
CA ASP A 72 -13.17 -29.24 41.49
C ASP A 72 -14.31 -29.31 42.53
N SER A 73 -14.35 -30.39 43.33
CA SER A 73 -15.38 -30.58 44.36
C SER A 73 -15.36 -29.54 45.49
N ALA A 74 -14.30 -28.74 45.60
CA ALA A 74 -14.14 -27.66 46.56
C ALA A 74 -14.56 -26.29 45.99
N GLY A 75 -14.97 -26.23 44.72
CA GLY A 75 -15.40 -25.03 44.01
C GLY A 75 -14.25 -24.22 43.41
N VAL A 76 -13.06 -24.79 43.22
CA VAL A 76 -11.90 -24.14 42.60
C VAL A 76 -12.01 -24.23 41.08
N ILE A 77 -11.89 -23.08 40.42
CA ILE A 77 -11.98 -22.92 38.97
C ILE A 77 -10.57 -22.99 38.39
N SER A 78 -10.35 -23.92 37.46
CA SER A 78 -9.08 -24.08 36.75
C SER A 78 -9.30 -24.00 35.23
N TRP A 79 -8.66 -23.03 34.59
CA TRP A 79 -8.72 -22.84 33.13
C TRP A 79 -7.91 -23.93 32.42
N LEU A 80 -8.47 -24.49 31.34
CA LEU A 80 -7.85 -25.60 30.61
C LEU A 80 -6.93 -25.07 29.51
N ASP A 81 -5.78 -25.72 29.35
CA ASP A 81 -4.85 -25.45 28.24
C ASP A 81 -5.13 -26.37 27.04
N THR A 82 -4.59 -26.01 25.87
CA THR A 82 -4.74 -26.79 24.61
C THR A 82 -4.30 -28.25 24.74
N ALA A 83 -3.40 -28.57 25.68
CA ALA A 83 -2.98 -29.94 25.97
C ALA A 83 -3.98 -30.74 26.82
N ALA A 84 -4.87 -30.07 27.55
CA ALA A 84 -5.81 -30.66 28.50
C ALA A 84 -7.27 -30.75 27.97
N SER A 85 -7.60 -30.02 26.90
CA SER A 85 -8.93 -30.08 26.26
C SER A 85 -9.04 -31.29 25.32
N GLY A 86 -9.95 -32.23 25.63
CA GLY A 86 -10.25 -33.38 24.79
C GLY A 86 -11.02 -33.05 23.51
N SER A 87 -11.51 -31.80 23.34
CA SER A 87 -12.16 -31.36 22.09
C SER A 87 -12.15 -29.83 21.91
N GLY A 88 -11.38 -29.36 20.93
CA GLY A 88 -11.32 -27.94 20.50
C GLY A 88 -10.36 -27.07 21.31
N VAL A 89 -9.98 -25.92 20.73
CA VAL A 89 -9.11 -24.93 21.39
C VAL A 89 -9.88 -24.31 22.58
N PRO A 90 -9.39 -24.44 23.83
CA PRO A 90 -10.02 -23.84 24.99
C PRO A 90 -9.94 -22.32 24.93
N VAL A 91 -11.00 -21.66 25.37
CA VAL A 91 -11.07 -20.20 25.40
C VAL A 91 -11.00 -19.72 26.83
N SER A 92 -10.04 -18.84 27.13
CA SER A 92 -9.91 -18.18 28.43
C SER A 92 -10.33 -16.71 28.35
N PRO A 93 -10.61 -16.04 29.48
CA PRO A 93 -10.94 -14.62 29.50
C PRO A 93 -9.74 -13.77 29.06
N ASP A 94 -10.01 -12.55 28.62
CA ASP A 94 -8.96 -11.60 28.28
C ASP A 94 -8.10 -11.28 29.53
N PRO A 95 -6.76 -11.21 29.43
CA PRO A 95 -5.92 -10.85 30.57
C PRO A 95 -6.29 -9.48 31.16
N GLY A 96 -6.42 -9.41 32.48
CA GLY A 96 -6.86 -8.25 33.23
C GLY A 96 -8.38 -8.03 33.23
N SER A 97 -9.16 -8.90 32.58
CA SER A 97 -10.62 -8.82 32.56
C SER A 97 -11.25 -9.53 33.77
N ARG A 98 -12.50 -9.14 34.06
CA ARG A 98 -13.33 -9.78 35.08
C ARG A 98 -14.17 -10.87 34.43
N PHE A 99 -14.33 -11.99 35.13
CA PHE A 99 -15.30 -13.02 34.79
C PHE A 99 -16.25 -13.25 35.98
N TYR A 100 -17.46 -13.69 35.66
CA TYR A 100 -18.58 -13.82 36.58
C TYR A 100 -19.07 -15.26 36.60
N VAL A 101 -19.38 -15.75 37.80
CA VAL A 101 -19.96 -17.08 37.99
C VAL A 101 -21.33 -16.98 38.65
N SER A 102 -22.32 -17.60 38.03
CA SER A 102 -23.68 -17.75 38.57
C SER A 102 -23.95 -19.25 38.77
N TYR A 103 -24.50 -19.63 39.92
CA TYR A 103 -24.74 -21.04 40.28
C TYR A 103 -25.80 -21.18 41.37
N GLU A 104 -26.40 -22.36 41.47
CA GLU A 104 -27.33 -22.72 42.53
C GLU A 104 -26.64 -23.51 43.64
N THR A 105 -27.22 -23.49 44.83
CA THR A 105 -26.66 -24.13 46.02
C THR A 105 -27.50 -25.32 46.47
N LYS A 106 -26.87 -26.30 47.13
CA LYS A 106 -27.54 -27.48 47.69
C LYS A 106 -28.67 -27.07 48.65
N PRO A 107 -29.77 -27.86 48.72
CA PRO A 107 -30.86 -27.60 49.66
C PRO A 107 -30.34 -27.49 51.11
N GLY A 108 -30.75 -26.44 51.83
CA GLY A 108 -30.35 -26.20 53.21
C GLY A 108 -29.15 -25.26 53.41
N TYR A 109 -28.38 -24.95 52.36
CA TYR A 109 -27.30 -23.95 52.44
C TYR A 109 -27.84 -22.52 52.51
N LYS A 110 -28.72 -22.15 51.58
CA LYS A 110 -29.46 -20.88 51.58
C LYS A 110 -30.94 -21.11 51.90
N ARG A 111 -31.59 -20.08 52.44
CA ARG A 111 -33.06 -20.09 52.62
C ARG A 111 -33.73 -20.23 51.26
N GLN A 112 -34.57 -21.25 51.10
CA GLN A 112 -35.34 -21.44 49.88
C GLN A 112 -36.33 -20.29 49.67
N THR A 113 -36.38 -19.78 48.44
CA THR A 113 -37.34 -18.78 48.00
C THR A 113 -38.70 -19.43 47.73
N LEU A 114 -39.78 -18.64 47.88
CA LEU A 114 -41.13 -19.10 47.52
C LEU A 114 -41.30 -19.27 46.00
N LEU A 115 -40.46 -18.59 45.23
CA LEU A 115 -40.43 -18.64 43.78
C LEU A 115 -39.46 -19.74 43.33
N THR A 116 -39.97 -20.75 42.63
CA THR A 116 -39.20 -21.94 42.23
C THR A 116 -39.39 -22.36 40.77
N ASP A 117 -40.43 -21.88 40.09
CA ASP A 117 -40.74 -22.30 38.71
C ASP A 117 -39.92 -21.54 37.67
N ARG A 118 -38.90 -22.23 37.13
CA ARG A 118 -37.93 -21.74 36.13
C ARG A 118 -38.25 -22.19 34.70
N ASN A 119 -39.34 -22.93 34.51
CA ASN A 119 -39.67 -23.53 33.23
C ASN A 119 -40.12 -22.47 32.21
N PRO A 120 -39.87 -22.67 30.91
CA PRO A 120 -40.50 -21.88 29.86
C PRO A 120 -42.03 -21.88 30.04
N GLY A 121 -42.63 -20.69 29.99
CA GLY A 121 -44.08 -20.51 30.23
C GLY A 121 -44.46 -20.18 31.69
N SER A 122 -43.54 -20.29 32.65
CA SER A 122 -43.73 -19.76 34.01
C SER A 122 -43.90 -18.24 33.98
N ILE A 123 -44.76 -17.70 34.84
CA ILE A 123 -44.94 -16.24 35.01
C ILE A 123 -43.61 -15.60 35.43
N LEU A 124 -42.86 -16.24 36.32
CA LEU A 124 -41.57 -15.74 36.79
C LEU A 124 -40.58 -15.60 35.63
N ARG A 125 -40.47 -16.65 34.81
CA ARG A 125 -39.58 -16.65 33.65
C ARG A 125 -40.02 -15.63 32.62
N THR A 126 -41.31 -15.57 32.31
CA THR A 126 -41.87 -14.60 31.35
C THR A 126 -41.60 -13.15 31.75
N LEU A 127 -41.76 -12.81 33.04
CA LEU A 127 -41.41 -11.49 33.54
C LEU A 127 -39.91 -11.23 33.47
N SER A 128 -39.08 -12.20 33.87
CA SER A 128 -37.62 -12.09 33.82
C SER A 128 -37.12 -11.86 32.39
N GLU A 129 -37.67 -12.60 31.42
CA GLU A 129 -37.42 -12.46 29.98
C GLU A 129 -37.84 -11.07 29.46
N SER A 130 -38.98 -10.55 29.92
CA SER A 130 -39.43 -9.19 29.55
C SER A 130 -38.46 -8.11 30.04
N PHE A 131 -38.03 -8.17 31.31
CA PHE A 131 -37.02 -7.25 31.86
C PHE A 131 -35.67 -7.41 31.18
N ALA A 132 -35.26 -8.66 30.92
CA ALA A 132 -33.99 -8.95 30.28
C ALA A 132 -33.89 -8.40 28.87
N ARG A 133 -35.01 -8.41 28.13
CA ARG A 133 -35.06 -7.85 26.78
C ARG A 133 -34.77 -6.35 26.81
N GLU A 134 -35.41 -5.61 27.69
CA GLU A 134 -35.19 -4.16 27.84
C GLU A 134 -33.77 -3.86 28.32
N TYR A 135 -33.25 -4.64 29.28
CA TYR A 135 -31.87 -4.50 29.74
C TYR A 135 -30.85 -4.79 28.63
N ALA A 136 -31.07 -5.82 27.81
CA ALA A 136 -30.19 -6.14 26.69
C ALA A 136 -30.18 -5.03 25.62
N VAL A 137 -31.33 -4.39 25.37
CA VAL A 137 -31.42 -3.22 24.49
C VAL A 137 -30.60 -2.06 25.06
N LEU A 138 -30.78 -1.74 26.35
CA LEU A 138 -30.04 -0.68 27.03
C LEU A 138 -28.53 -0.96 27.05
N SER A 139 -28.12 -2.20 27.34
CA SER A 139 -26.71 -2.60 27.34
C SER A 139 -26.08 -2.45 25.95
N ARG A 140 -26.80 -2.81 24.89
CA ARG A 140 -26.34 -2.57 23.50
C ARG A 140 -26.24 -1.09 23.17
N GLN A 141 -27.18 -0.27 23.61
CA GLN A 141 -27.11 1.19 23.44
C GLN A 141 -25.88 1.77 24.17
N LEU A 142 -25.59 1.33 25.38
CA LEU A 142 -24.39 1.74 26.12
C LEU A 142 -23.11 1.34 25.40
N GLU A 143 -23.07 0.15 24.78
CA GLU A 143 -21.91 -0.26 23.99
C GLU A 143 -21.72 0.64 22.77
N THR A 144 -22.80 0.98 22.06
CA THR A 144 -22.73 1.93 20.94
C THR A 144 -22.22 3.30 21.41
N ILE A 145 -22.69 3.81 22.55
CA ILE A 145 -22.21 5.09 23.12
C ILE A 145 -20.73 4.99 23.50
N TYR A 146 -20.30 3.88 24.10
CA TYR A 146 -18.89 3.66 24.43
C TYR A 146 -18.03 3.64 23.16
N ARG A 147 -18.45 2.91 22.12
CA ARG A 147 -17.75 2.87 20.82
C ARG A 147 -17.75 4.24 20.11
N ALA A 148 -18.79 5.05 20.28
CA ALA A 148 -18.86 6.40 19.71
C ALA A 148 -17.82 7.38 20.32
N ALA A 149 -17.25 7.06 21.49
CA ALA A 149 -16.26 7.91 22.14
C ALA A 149 -14.83 7.79 21.56
N PHE A 150 -14.54 6.76 20.76
CA PHE A 150 -13.19 6.51 20.23
C PHE A 150 -13.10 6.82 18.74
N LEU A 151 -11.99 7.44 18.33
CA LEU A 151 -11.76 7.86 16.94
C LEU A 151 -11.84 6.69 15.94
N GLU A 152 -11.40 5.50 16.33
CA GLU A 152 -11.40 4.31 15.48
C GLU A 152 -12.81 3.76 15.21
N THR A 153 -13.68 3.80 16.22
CA THR A 153 -15.00 3.14 16.19
C THR A 153 -16.17 4.12 16.02
N ALA A 154 -15.96 5.42 16.24
CA ALA A 154 -16.98 6.44 16.03
C ALA A 154 -17.32 6.58 14.54
N GLU A 155 -18.60 6.82 14.25
CA GLU A 155 -19.14 6.95 12.90
C GLU A 155 -19.97 8.25 12.78
N ASN A 156 -20.09 8.76 11.55
CA ASN A 156 -20.95 9.89 11.21
C ASN A 156 -20.75 11.12 12.12
N ARG A 157 -21.84 11.58 12.77
CA ARG A 157 -21.85 12.75 13.65
C ARG A 157 -20.92 12.55 14.85
N ASP A 158 -20.84 11.35 15.40
CA ASP A 158 -20.01 11.09 16.57
C ASP A 158 -18.53 11.22 16.20
N LEU A 159 -18.16 10.72 15.02
CA LEU A 159 -16.82 10.93 14.46
C LEU A 159 -16.52 12.43 14.24
N ASP A 160 -17.51 13.21 13.81
CA ASP A 160 -17.35 14.66 13.65
C ASP A 160 -17.06 15.36 15.00
N GLN A 161 -17.71 14.91 16.09
CA GLN A 161 -17.45 15.45 17.43
C GLN A 161 -16.07 15.05 17.95
N VAL A 162 -15.67 13.79 17.76
CA VAL A 162 -14.34 13.31 18.17
C VAL A 162 -13.23 14.01 17.36
N ALA A 163 -13.42 14.19 16.05
CA ALA A 163 -12.48 14.91 15.20
C ALA A 163 -12.36 16.40 15.60
N ALA A 164 -13.46 17.02 16.03
CA ALA A 164 -13.46 18.40 16.50
C ALA A 164 -12.60 18.60 17.76
N LEU A 165 -12.43 17.59 18.61
CA LEU A 165 -11.51 17.64 19.76
C LEU A 165 -10.04 17.83 19.34
N VAL A 166 -9.68 17.37 18.14
CA VAL A 166 -8.34 17.53 17.53
C VAL A 166 -8.30 18.78 16.63
N GLY A 167 -9.36 19.59 16.61
CA GLY A 167 -9.44 20.80 15.78
C GLY A 167 -9.69 20.54 14.29
N ILE A 168 -10.15 19.34 13.93
CA ILE A 168 -10.46 18.97 12.54
C ILE A 168 -11.97 18.91 12.33
N THR A 169 -12.47 19.68 11.38
CA THR A 169 -13.88 19.62 10.92
C THR A 169 -14.00 18.84 9.62
N ARG A 170 -15.10 18.11 9.42
CA ARG A 170 -15.37 17.41 8.16
C ARG A 170 -15.46 18.38 6.99
N ARG A 171 -14.85 18.02 5.86
CA ARG A 171 -15.03 18.75 4.61
C ARG A 171 -16.37 18.33 4.02
N ASP A 172 -17.37 19.18 4.19
CA ASP A 172 -18.69 19.00 3.61
C ASP A 172 -18.96 20.14 2.63
N GLN A 173 -19.10 19.82 1.35
CA GLN A 173 -19.47 20.82 0.35
C GLN A 173 -20.98 20.96 0.33
N LYS A 174 -21.48 21.65 1.35
CA LYS A 174 -22.91 21.94 1.48
C LYS A 174 -23.43 22.91 0.43
N TYR A 175 -22.53 23.72 -0.15
CA TYR A 175 -22.85 24.75 -1.13
C TYR A 175 -22.18 24.45 -2.47
N ALA A 176 -22.93 24.62 -3.56
CA ALA A 176 -22.36 24.55 -4.90
C ALA A 176 -21.35 25.70 -5.09
N ALA A 177 -20.24 25.41 -5.75
CA ALA A 177 -19.17 26.38 -5.97
C ALA A 177 -18.71 26.35 -7.43
N GLY A 178 -18.34 27.51 -7.95
CA GLY A 178 -17.96 27.66 -9.34
C GLY A 178 -17.27 28.98 -9.58
N ASP A 179 -17.02 29.27 -10.84
CA ASP A 179 -16.34 30.49 -11.26
C ASP A 179 -17.33 31.35 -12.04
N VAL A 180 -17.32 32.64 -11.73
CA VAL A 180 -18.13 33.66 -12.41
C VAL A 180 -17.20 34.67 -13.02
N VAL A 181 -17.46 35.01 -14.27
CA VAL A 181 -16.71 35.97 -15.05
C VAL A 181 -17.49 37.27 -15.11
N PHE A 182 -16.90 38.32 -14.54
CA PHE A 182 -17.36 39.69 -14.72
C PHE A 182 -16.67 40.26 -15.95
N SER A 183 -17.44 40.81 -16.89
CA SER A 183 -16.93 41.28 -18.18
C SER A 183 -17.50 42.62 -18.60
N ARG A 184 -16.80 43.21 -19.57
CA ARG A 184 -17.15 44.44 -20.26
C ARG A 184 -16.91 44.32 -21.75
N THR A 185 -17.60 45.14 -22.52
CA THR A 185 -17.43 45.19 -23.99
C THR A 185 -16.20 46.01 -24.39
N THR A 186 -15.84 47.04 -23.61
CA THR A 186 -14.65 47.87 -23.83
C THR A 186 -13.59 47.66 -22.75
N PRO A 187 -12.27 47.76 -23.07
CA PRO A 187 -11.20 47.64 -22.09
C PRO A 187 -11.40 48.57 -20.89
N ALA A 188 -11.07 48.09 -19.68
CA ALA A 188 -11.25 48.88 -18.47
C ALA A 188 -10.39 50.16 -18.49
N PRO A 189 -10.97 51.36 -18.25
CA PRO A 189 -10.25 52.63 -18.28
C PRO A 189 -9.39 52.85 -17.03
N ALA A 190 -9.65 52.12 -15.95
CA ALA A 190 -8.91 52.10 -14.69
C ALA A 190 -9.12 50.74 -14.01
N ASP A 191 -8.34 50.46 -12.96
CA ASP A 191 -8.51 49.26 -12.14
C ASP A 191 -9.89 49.30 -11.44
N ILE A 192 -10.71 48.28 -11.66
CA ILE A 192 -12.06 48.15 -11.09
C ILE A 192 -12.06 47.04 -10.05
N VAL A 193 -12.48 47.37 -8.83
CA VAL A 193 -12.53 46.43 -7.72
C VAL A 193 -13.92 45.79 -7.63
N VAL A 194 -13.97 44.47 -7.73
CA VAL A 194 -15.16 43.67 -7.38
C VAL A 194 -15.00 43.24 -5.91
N PRO A 195 -15.85 43.75 -4.99
CA PRO A 195 -15.70 43.46 -3.57
C PRO A 195 -16.10 42.03 -3.22
N LEU A 196 -15.46 41.49 -2.18
CA LEU A 196 -15.87 40.27 -1.49
C LEU A 196 -17.35 40.35 -1.09
N GLY A 197 -18.11 39.27 -1.28
CA GLY A 197 -19.53 39.20 -0.91
C GLY A 197 -20.49 39.87 -1.90
N SER A 198 -20.03 40.24 -3.11
CA SER A 198 -20.91 40.63 -4.21
C SER A 198 -21.87 39.48 -4.57
N LEU A 199 -23.18 39.79 -4.64
CA LEU A 199 -24.25 38.82 -4.92
C LEU A 199 -24.65 38.82 -6.40
N VAL A 200 -24.68 37.63 -6.99
CA VAL A 200 -25.10 37.36 -8.37
C VAL A 200 -26.20 36.29 -8.35
N SER A 201 -27.23 36.42 -9.17
CA SER A 201 -28.32 35.43 -9.26
C SER A 201 -28.63 35.02 -10.69
N THR A 202 -29.36 33.90 -10.81
CA THR A 202 -29.97 33.50 -12.07
C THR A 202 -31.21 34.34 -12.38
N ALA A 203 -31.56 34.44 -13.66
CA ALA A 203 -32.83 35.04 -14.10
C ALA A 203 -34.02 34.04 -13.98
N ASP A 204 -33.74 32.74 -13.83
CA ASP A 204 -34.74 31.68 -13.67
C ASP A 204 -35.45 31.74 -12.30
N VAL A 205 -36.67 31.20 -12.22
CA VAL A 205 -37.45 31.05 -10.98
C VAL A 205 -37.54 29.57 -10.59
N PRO A 206 -37.13 29.17 -9.37
CA PRO A 206 -36.58 30.00 -8.28
C PRO A 206 -35.14 30.50 -8.57
N PRO A 207 -34.78 31.72 -8.13
CA PRO A 207 -33.46 32.29 -8.39
C PRO A 207 -32.38 31.63 -7.53
N VAL A 208 -31.34 31.12 -8.17
CA VAL A 208 -30.14 30.63 -7.48
C VAL A 208 -29.21 31.81 -7.24
N THR A 209 -28.98 32.14 -5.97
CA THR A 209 -28.15 33.30 -5.57
C THR A 209 -26.79 32.82 -5.07
N VAL A 210 -25.73 33.42 -5.59
CA VAL A 210 -24.33 33.12 -5.28
C VAL A 210 -23.61 34.36 -4.79
N GLU A 211 -22.64 34.17 -3.91
CA GLU A 211 -21.77 35.20 -3.36
C GLU A 211 -20.31 35.00 -3.80
N THR A 212 -19.57 36.09 -3.99
CA THR A 212 -18.13 36.05 -4.26
C THR A 212 -17.33 35.76 -2.99
N LEU A 213 -16.38 34.82 -3.07
CA LEU A 213 -15.55 34.37 -1.94
C LEU A 213 -14.23 35.13 -1.78
N GLU A 214 -13.87 35.92 -2.79
CA GLU A 214 -12.64 36.71 -2.80
C GLU A 214 -12.88 38.05 -3.50
N GLN A 215 -12.08 39.05 -3.15
CA GLN A 215 -12.02 40.30 -3.89
C GLN A 215 -11.17 40.11 -5.13
N ALA A 216 -11.62 40.61 -6.29
CA ALA A 216 -10.81 40.63 -7.49
C ALA A 216 -10.74 42.02 -8.11
N ILE A 217 -9.67 42.27 -8.86
CA ILE A 217 -9.44 43.55 -9.53
C ILE A 217 -9.39 43.29 -11.03
N LEU A 218 -10.33 43.88 -11.76
CA LEU A 218 -10.26 43.97 -13.22
C LEU A 218 -9.26 45.08 -13.57
N ARG A 219 -8.08 44.68 -14.04
CA ARG A 219 -6.99 45.61 -14.36
C ARG A 219 -7.32 46.50 -15.55
N ALA A 220 -6.83 47.74 -15.54
CA ALA A 220 -6.91 48.64 -16.69
C ALA A 220 -6.40 47.93 -17.96
N GLY A 221 -7.12 48.07 -19.07
CA GLY A 221 -6.81 47.43 -20.35
C GLY A 221 -7.31 45.98 -20.51
N THR A 222 -7.88 45.36 -19.48
CA THR A 222 -8.47 44.01 -19.56
C THR A 222 -9.99 44.06 -19.73
N LEU A 223 -10.57 42.99 -20.30
CA LEU A 223 -12.01 42.89 -20.64
C LEU A 223 -12.82 42.08 -19.63
N SER A 224 -12.20 41.14 -18.92
CA SER A 224 -12.88 40.26 -17.99
C SER A 224 -12.00 39.81 -16.83
N VAL A 225 -12.65 39.45 -15.72
CA VAL A 225 -12.01 38.87 -14.53
C VAL A 225 -12.86 37.70 -14.04
N SER A 226 -12.21 36.58 -13.74
CA SER A 226 -12.85 35.39 -13.16
C SER A 226 -12.71 35.42 -11.65
N ILE A 227 -13.80 35.18 -10.92
CA ILE A 227 -13.85 35.20 -9.45
C ILE A 227 -14.56 33.94 -8.97
N ARG A 228 -14.03 33.33 -7.89
CA ARG A 228 -14.70 32.19 -7.26
C ARG A 228 -15.97 32.62 -6.52
N VAL A 229 -17.06 31.90 -6.75
CA VAL A 229 -18.35 32.10 -6.08
C VAL A 229 -18.85 30.84 -5.38
N ARG A 230 -19.71 31.04 -4.38
CA ARG A 230 -20.41 30.00 -3.62
C ARG A 230 -21.90 30.29 -3.59
N SER A 231 -22.75 29.26 -3.67
CA SER A 231 -24.19 29.43 -3.45
C SER A 231 -24.50 29.84 -2.02
N THR A 232 -25.56 30.64 -1.85
CA THR A 232 -26.11 31.02 -0.54
C THR A 232 -27.01 29.95 0.06
N LEU A 233 -27.64 29.13 -0.80
CA LEU A 233 -28.47 28.01 -0.39
C LEU A 233 -27.68 26.71 -0.43
N GLU A 234 -27.89 25.87 0.59
CA GLU A 234 -27.31 24.54 0.65
C GLU A 234 -28.11 23.53 -0.19
N GLY A 235 -27.46 22.46 -0.65
CA GLY A 235 -28.13 21.40 -1.39
C GLY A 235 -28.39 21.70 -2.87
N SER A 236 -29.14 20.82 -3.54
CA SER A 236 -29.30 20.84 -5.01
C SER A 236 -29.93 22.12 -5.55
N GLU A 237 -30.64 22.87 -4.72
CA GLU A 237 -31.20 24.18 -5.05
C GLU A 237 -30.12 25.23 -5.32
N GLY A 238 -28.90 25.03 -4.80
CA GLY A 238 -27.77 25.91 -5.03
C GLY A 238 -27.06 25.71 -6.38
N LYS A 239 -27.46 24.73 -7.20
CA LYS A 239 -26.81 24.44 -8.49
C LYS A 239 -27.28 25.40 -9.59
N ALA A 240 -26.35 25.91 -10.38
CA ALA A 240 -26.67 26.78 -11.52
C ALA A 240 -26.10 26.19 -12.81
N LYS A 241 -26.87 26.21 -13.90
CA LYS A 241 -26.41 25.78 -15.23
C LYS A 241 -25.35 26.75 -15.77
N ALA A 242 -24.50 26.30 -16.69
CA ALA A 242 -23.58 27.19 -17.38
C ALA A 242 -24.34 28.33 -18.08
N GLY A 243 -23.86 29.56 -17.94
CA GLY A 243 -24.44 30.77 -18.52
C GLY A 243 -25.73 31.29 -17.87
N SER A 244 -26.18 30.71 -16.76
CA SER A 244 -27.45 31.09 -16.11
C SER A 244 -27.32 32.26 -15.12
N LEU A 245 -26.13 32.49 -14.56
CA LEU A 245 -25.87 33.56 -13.59
C LEU A 245 -25.61 34.89 -14.29
N THR A 246 -26.66 35.71 -14.44
CA THR A 246 -26.61 36.95 -15.24
C THR A 246 -27.02 38.21 -14.49
N VAL A 247 -27.67 38.08 -13.32
CA VAL A 247 -28.24 39.22 -12.59
C VAL A 247 -27.32 39.63 -11.44
N ILE A 248 -26.89 40.88 -11.40
CA ILE A 248 -26.08 41.44 -10.31
C ILE A 248 -27.00 42.23 -9.38
N HIS A 249 -27.07 41.86 -8.10
CA HIS A 249 -27.94 42.56 -7.13
C HIS A 249 -27.45 43.98 -6.81
N ARG A 250 -26.13 44.15 -6.68
CA ARG A 250 -25.48 45.44 -6.45
C ARG A 250 -24.49 45.72 -7.58
N PRO A 251 -24.88 46.49 -8.61
CA PRO A 251 -24.02 46.78 -9.74
C PRO A 251 -22.67 47.37 -9.30
N VAL A 252 -21.58 46.78 -9.80
CA VAL A 252 -20.23 47.30 -9.60
C VAL A 252 -19.93 48.30 -10.72
N LEU A 253 -19.51 49.51 -10.36
CA LEU A 253 -19.26 50.56 -11.35
C LEU A 253 -18.20 50.11 -12.35
N GLY A 254 -18.54 50.17 -13.63
CA GLY A 254 -17.65 49.77 -14.71
C GLY A 254 -17.66 48.28 -15.03
N ILE A 255 -18.57 47.46 -14.49
CA ILE A 255 -18.83 46.10 -14.97
C ILE A 255 -20.18 46.08 -15.70
N GLU A 256 -20.24 45.44 -16.86
CA GLU A 256 -21.44 45.43 -17.72
C GLU A 256 -22.23 44.13 -17.60
N THR A 257 -21.52 43.00 -17.64
CA THR A 257 -22.14 41.67 -17.67
C THR A 257 -21.43 40.73 -16.71
N VAL A 258 -22.20 39.75 -16.24
CA VAL A 258 -21.71 38.65 -15.44
C VAL A 258 -22.22 37.34 -16.05
N THR A 259 -21.36 36.33 -16.11
CA THR A 259 -21.73 35.00 -16.60
C THR A 259 -20.87 33.93 -15.97
N ASN A 260 -21.43 32.73 -15.77
CA ASN A 260 -20.66 31.58 -15.35
C ASN A 260 -20.34 30.69 -16.56
N PRO A 261 -19.07 30.58 -17.01
CA PRO A 261 -18.73 29.79 -18.19
C PRO A 261 -18.98 28.29 -17.98
N GLN A 262 -18.96 27.82 -16.73
CA GLN A 262 -19.25 26.44 -16.34
C GLN A 262 -20.40 26.39 -15.34
N ALA A 263 -21.07 25.24 -15.25
CA ALA A 263 -22.11 25.01 -14.24
C ALA A 263 -21.54 25.09 -12.82
N LEU A 264 -22.31 25.66 -11.89
CA LEU A 264 -22.03 25.54 -10.46
C LEU A 264 -22.52 24.18 -9.99
N ASP A 265 -21.59 23.38 -9.46
CA ASP A 265 -21.89 22.10 -8.85
C ASP A 265 -21.09 21.94 -7.55
N PHE A 266 -21.37 20.88 -6.81
CA PHE A 266 -20.56 20.45 -5.68
C PHE A 266 -19.25 19.89 -6.21
N ARG A 267 -18.13 20.55 -5.91
CA ARG A 267 -16.80 20.07 -6.29
C ARG A 267 -16.34 18.95 -5.35
N GLY A 268 -17.01 17.80 -5.43
CA GLY A 268 -16.74 16.63 -4.59
C GLY A 268 -17.88 16.34 -3.61
N GLY A 269 -17.96 15.10 -3.13
CA GLY A 269 -18.95 14.68 -2.16
C GLY A 269 -18.57 15.06 -0.73
N ARG A 270 -19.50 14.81 0.21
CA ARG A 270 -19.20 14.79 1.64
C ARG A 270 -18.02 13.85 1.87
N GLU A 271 -17.01 14.33 2.58
CA GLU A 271 -15.87 13.51 2.97
C GLU A 271 -16.33 12.25 3.72
N GLU A 272 -15.82 11.08 3.35
CA GLU A 272 -16.14 9.81 4.00
C GLU A 272 -15.45 9.68 5.37
N ASP A 273 -16.04 8.88 6.27
CA ASP A 273 -15.55 8.65 7.63
C ASP A 273 -14.10 8.14 7.65
N ALA A 274 -13.74 7.22 6.75
CA ALA A 274 -12.37 6.71 6.66
C ALA A 274 -11.34 7.78 6.26
N VAL A 275 -11.75 8.78 5.47
CA VAL A 275 -10.88 9.90 5.08
C VAL A 275 -10.75 10.90 6.23
N LEU A 276 -11.87 11.27 6.87
CA LEU A 276 -11.87 12.15 8.05
C LEU A 276 -11.02 11.57 9.18
N ARG A 277 -11.18 10.27 9.47
CA ARG A 277 -10.42 9.56 10.51
C ARG A 277 -8.91 9.63 10.26
N ARG A 278 -8.47 9.34 9.04
CA ARG A 278 -7.05 9.45 8.65
C ARG A 278 -6.53 10.88 8.81
N ARG A 279 -7.32 11.91 8.45
CA ARG A 279 -6.93 13.30 8.65
C ARG A 279 -6.85 13.66 10.14
N ALA A 280 -7.78 13.20 10.96
CA ALA A 280 -7.77 13.45 12.41
C ALA A 280 -6.55 12.80 13.09
N VAL A 281 -6.21 11.56 12.73
CA VAL A 281 -4.99 10.89 13.20
C VAL A 281 -3.75 11.68 12.79
N ARG A 282 -3.64 12.05 11.51
CA ARG A 282 -2.50 12.84 11.02
C ARG A 282 -2.40 14.19 11.72
N ALA A 283 -3.52 14.86 11.96
CA ALA A 283 -3.54 16.14 12.67
C ALA A 283 -3.01 16.00 14.11
N LEU A 284 -3.40 14.94 14.82
CA LEU A 284 -2.87 14.63 16.14
C LEU A 284 -1.36 14.38 16.10
N GLU A 285 -0.90 13.55 15.15
CA GLU A 285 0.53 13.25 14.98
C GLU A 285 1.35 14.50 14.63
N THR A 286 0.85 15.38 13.75
CA THR A 286 1.53 16.63 13.40
C THR A 286 1.49 17.64 14.55
N SER A 287 0.41 17.68 15.34
CA SER A 287 0.28 18.66 16.44
C SER A 287 1.32 18.46 17.55
N GLY A 288 1.73 17.21 17.79
CA GLY A 288 2.78 16.86 18.73
C GLY A 288 4.16 17.21 18.17
N ARG A 289 4.53 18.49 18.17
CA ARG A 289 5.91 18.95 17.90
C ARG A 289 6.93 18.12 18.69
N ALA A 290 8.19 18.12 18.25
CA ALA A 290 9.28 17.39 18.90
C ALA A 290 9.19 15.84 18.84
N SER A 291 8.31 15.27 18.03
CA SER A 291 8.30 13.83 17.72
C SER A 291 8.81 13.55 16.31
N THR A 292 9.40 12.37 16.10
CA THR A 292 9.85 11.91 14.76
C THR A 292 8.71 11.98 13.75
N ARG A 293 7.50 11.53 14.12
CA ARG A 293 6.32 11.54 13.24
C ARG A 293 5.84 12.95 12.91
N ALA A 294 5.86 13.88 13.87
CA ALA A 294 5.48 15.26 13.59
C ALA A 294 6.45 15.94 12.63
N LEU A 295 7.75 15.65 12.75
CA LEU A 295 8.76 16.20 11.86
C LEU A 295 8.60 15.65 10.43
N VAL A 296 8.34 14.34 10.28
CA VAL A 296 7.98 13.73 8.99
C VAL A 296 6.70 14.37 8.44
N GLY A 297 5.65 14.48 9.25
CA GLY A 297 4.38 15.08 8.83
C GLY A 297 4.50 16.56 8.42
N ALA A 298 5.36 17.33 9.10
CA ALA A 298 5.64 18.71 8.72
C ALA A 298 6.33 18.78 7.35
N LEU A 299 7.36 17.96 7.11
CA LEU A 299 8.06 17.90 5.83
C LEU A 299 7.16 17.41 4.68
N MET A 300 6.23 16.49 4.94
CA MET A 300 5.22 16.05 3.96
C MET A 300 4.24 17.15 3.53
N THR A 301 4.20 18.30 4.22
CA THR A 301 3.41 19.46 3.77
C THR A 301 4.04 20.11 2.53
N LEU A 302 5.33 19.84 2.26
CA LEU A 302 6.02 20.32 1.07
C LEU A 302 5.57 19.51 -0.16
N GLU A 303 5.19 20.23 -1.20
CA GLU A 303 4.81 19.62 -2.47
C GLU A 303 5.99 18.89 -3.11
N GLY A 304 5.80 17.58 -3.34
CA GLY A 304 6.79 16.68 -3.94
C GLY A 304 7.57 15.83 -2.94
N VAL A 305 7.37 16.01 -1.64
CA VAL A 305 8.01 15.19 -0.58
C VAL A 305 7.02 14.14 -0.07
N ARG A 306 7.43 12.88 -0.11
CA ARG A 306 6.68 11.74 0.43
C ARG A 306 7.29 11.24 1.74
N GLU A 307 6.56 10.37 2.44
CA GLU A 307 7.04 9.79 3.70
C GLU A 307 8.30 8.94 3.48
N GLU A 308 8.33 8.17 2.39
CA GLU A 308 9.48 7.35 2.00
C GLU A 308 10.75 8.15 1.65
N ASP A 309 10.63 9.45 1.38
CA ASP A 309 11.76 10.31 1.05
C ASP A 309 12.52 10.79 2.30
N ILE A 310 11.96 10.60 3.50
CA ILE A 310 12.46 11.19 4.74
C ILE A 310 13.01 10.08 5.65
N GLY A 311 14.32 10.12 5.90
CA GLY A 311 15.01 9.23 6.83
C GLY A 311 15.44 9.99 8.07
N ILE A 312 14.98 9.58 9.24
CA ILE A 312 15.39 10.16 10.53
C ILE A 312 16.13 9.09 11.32
N LYS A 313 17.37 9.40 11.71
CA LYS A 313 18.22 8.49 12.49
C LYS A 313 18.83 9.20 13.69
N GLU A 314 18.77 8.52 14.82
CA GLU A 314 19.32 8.98 16.08
C GLU A 314 20.49 8.07 16.46
N ASP A 315 21.64 8.67 16.75
CA ASP A 315 22.81 7.93 17.26
C ASP A 315 22.95 8.21 18.76
N HIS A 316 22.33 7.34 19.56
CA HIS A 316 22.30 7.49 21.02
C HIS A 316 23.66 7.22 21.68
N LEU A 317 24.59 6.55 20.99
CA LEU A 317 25.89 6.19 21.55
C LEU A 317 26.96 7.25 21.28
N ASN A 318 27.15 7.64 20.02
CA ASN A 318 28.29 8.50 19.65
C ASN A 318 27.95 9.99 19.72
N HIS A 319 26.68 10.35 19.50
CA HIS A 319 26.24 11.75 19.40
C HIS A 319 24.88 11.98 20.09
N PRO A 320 24.80 11.84 21.43
CA PRO A 320 23.57 12.11 22.16
C PRO A 320 23.11 13.55 21.92
N GLY A 321 21.81 13.72 21.64
CA GLY A 321 21.22 15.03 21.34
C GLY A 321 21.44 15.53 19.90
N VAL A 322 21.97 14.70 19.00
CA VAL A 322 22.07 14.99 17.56
C VAL A 322 21.15 14.05 16.77
N VAL A 323 20.25 14.63 15.98
CA VAL A 323 19.37 13.89 15.06
C VAL A 323 19.81 14.14 13.63
N ARG A 324 20.04 13.08 12.85
CA ARG A 324 20.37 13.18 11.43
C ARG A 324 19.10 12.99 10.61
N ILE A 325 18.82 13.93 9.73
CA ILE A 325 17.69 13.90 8.79
C ILE A 325 18.23 13.87 7.37
N THR A 326 17.84 12.84 6.63
CA THR A 326 18.16 12.70 5.21
C THR A 326 16.87 12.87 4.42
N ILE A 327 16.87 13.78 3.45
CA ILE A 327 15.74 14.01 2.55
C ILE A 327 16.17 13.64 1.13
N ALA A 328 15.53 12.63 0.55
CA ALA A 328 15.78 12.09 -0.78
C ALA A 328 14.71 12.58 -1.77
N ALA A 329 14.61 13.90 -1.93
CA ALA A 329 13.68 14.54 -2.87
C ALA A 329 14.37 15.67 -3.64
N ASP A 330 13.98 15.86 -4.90
CA ASP A 330 14.48 16.96 -5.74
C ASP A 330 13.80 18.27 -5.35
N LEU A 331 14.39 18.97 -4.36
CA LEU A 331 13.88 20.23 -3.84
C LEU A 331 14.55 21.42 -4.53
N THR A 332 13.74 22.40 -4.96
CA THR A 332 14.25 23.72 -5.34
C THR A 332 14.78 24.47 -4.12
N GLU A 333 15.66 25.46 -4.32
CA GLU A 333 16.27 26.21 -3.21
C GLU A 333 15.23 26.85 -2.27
N GLN A 334 14.12 27.38 -2.81
CA GLN A 334 13.00 27.91 -2.03
C GLN A 334 12.31 26.84 -1.16
N LYS A 335 12.09 25.64 -1.71
CA LYS A 335 11.48 24.52 -0.97
C LYS A 335 12.43 23.97 0.09
N ALA A 336 13.74 23.93 -0.19
CA ALA A 336 14.76 23.54 0.76
C ALA A 336 14.84 24.53 1.95
N ALA A 337 14.78 25.85 1.68
CA ALA A 337 14.71 26.86 2.75
C ALA A 337 13.46 26.67 3.63
N ARG A 338 12.30 26.45 3.00
CA ARG A 338 11.05 26.17 3.73
C ARG A 338 11.13 24.88 4.56
N ALA A 339 11.80 23.84 4.06
CA ALA A 339 12.03 22.61 4.80
C ALA A 339 12.88 22.85 6.07
N VAL A 340 13.93 23.67 5.97
CA VAL A 340 14.76 24.05 7.13
C VAL A 340 13.96 24.84 8.16
N GLU A 341 13.10 25.76 7.72
CA GLU A 341 12.19 26.47 8.63
C GLU A 341 11.26 25.49 9.38
N LEU A 342 10.65 24.54 8.68
CA LEU A 342 9.78 23.52 9.28
C LEU A 342 10.55 22.62 10.26
N ILE A 343 11.76 22.20 9.90
CA ILE A 343 12.64 21.45 10.80
C ILE A 343 12.91 22.26 12.08
N ASN A 344 13.19 23.56 11.95
CA ASN A 344 13.45 24.42 13.10
C ASN A 344 12.21 24.71 13.95
N GLU A 345 11.02 24.77 13.36
CA GLU A 345 9.77 24.96 14.09
C GLU A 345 9.35 23.69 14.87
N TYR A 346 9.60 22.51 14.29
CA TYR A 346 9.18 21.23 14.86
C TYR A 346 10.24 20.54 15.71
N LYS A 347 11.49 21.03 15.72
CA LYS A 347 12.55 20.45 16.55
C LYS A 347 12.29 20.64 18.06
N PRO A 348 12.63 19.64 18.89
CA PRO A 348 12.69 19.83 20.33
C PRO A 348 13.77 20.85 20.73
N ALA A 349 13.52 21.55 21.83
CA ALA A 349 14.53 22.37 22.47
C ALA A 349 15.73 21.51 22.92
N GLY A 350 16.95 21.99 22.66
CA GLY A 350 18.19 21.32 23.08
C GLY A 350 18.72 20.23 22.14
N ILE A 351 17.96 19.83 21.10
CA ILE A 351 18.43 18.87 20.09
C ILE A 351 19.00 19.58 18.87
N ARG A 352 20.17 19.12 18.42
CA ARG A 352 20.82 19.59 17.19
C ARG A 352 20.40 18.72 16.02
N ILE A 353 19.96 19.32 14.93
CA ILE A 353 19.57 18.60 13.72
C ILE A 353 20.61 18.80 12.63
N GLN A 354 21.10 17.71 12.07
CA GLN A 354 21.96 17.71 10.89
C GLN A 354 21.14 17.26 9.67
N HIS A 355 21.10 18.07 8.62
CA HIS A 355 20.34 17.77 7.40
C HIS A 355 21.20 17.87 6.12
N ASN A 356 20.81 17.15 5.07
CA ASN A 356 21.49 17.13 3.77
C ASN A 356 21.04 18.23 2.78
N LEU A 357 20.15 19.13 3.20
CA LEU A 357 19.60 20.20 2.34
C LEU A 357 20.64 21.28 2.03
N LYS A 358 20.68 21.72 0.77
CA LYS A 358 21.50 22.85 0.31
C LYS A 358 20.68 24.13 0.41
N VAL A 359 21.00 24.97 1.38
CA VAL A 359 20.39 26.29 1.56
C VAL A 359 21.53 27.31 1.66
N SER A 360 21.42 28.44 0.97
CA SER A 360 22.35 29.56 1.19
C SER A 360 22.27 29.98 2.66
N PRO A 361 23.40 30.10 3.38
CA PRO A 361 23.38 30.53 4.77
C PRO A 361 22.67 31.88 4.88
N PRO A 362 21.84 32.10 5.91
CA PRO A 362 21.28 33.42 6.17
C PRO A 362 22.45 34.40 6.36
N ALA A 363 22.35 35.58 5.75
CA ALA A 363 23.35 36.63 5.90
C ALA A 363 23.62 36.85 7.39
N GLU A 364 24.87 36.62 7.81
CA GLU A 364 25.28 36.90 9.18
C GLU A 364 24.94 38.36 9.48
N LEU A 365 24.14 38.55 10.53
CA LEU A 365 23.95 39.88 11.10
C LEU A 365 25.34 40.38 11.50
N PRO A 366 25.70 41.63 11.16
CA PRO A 366 26.97 42.18 11.58
C PRO A 366 27.01 42.13 13.11
N VAL A 367 27.94 41.33 13.63
CA VAL A 367 28.26 41.32 15.05
C VAL A 367 28.99 42.64 15.28
N ASP A 368 28.38 43.55 16.03
CA ASP A 368 29.08 44.73 16.54
C ASP A 368 30.19 44.20 17.48
N ASP A 369 31.43 44.27 16.99
CA ASP A 369 32.67 44.00 17.73
C ASP A 369 32.85 45.07 18.82
N ASP A 370 32.14 44.90 19.93
CA ASP A 370 32.41 45.65 21.16
C ASP A 370 31.96 44.85 22.38
N ALA A 371 32.62 43.71 22.64
CA ALA A 371 32.91 43.24 24.01
C ALA A 371 33.76 41.94 24.04
N LEU A 372 34.95 42.10 24.61
CA LEU A 372 35.66 41.14 25.46
C LEU A 372 36.40 39.98 24.77
N ASP A 373 37.70 40.22 24.66
CA ASP A 373 38.82 39.30 24.55
C ASP A 373 38.66 38.08 25.48
N ALA A 374 38.16 36.98 24.91
CA ALA A 374 38.29 35.64 25.46
C ALA A 374 38.91 34.78 24.37
N THR A 375 40.23 34.58 24.46
CA THR A 375 40.97 33.57 23.70
C THR A 375 40.47 32.19 24.11
N GLU A 376 39.43 31.69 23.46
CA GLU A 376 39.08 30.28 23.46
C GLU A 376 39.55 29.66 22.14
N ASP A 377 40.30 28.56 22.28
CA ASP A 377 40.88 27.75 21.21
C ASP A 377 39.85 27.46 20.10
N SER A 378 39.95 28.20 18.99
CA SER A 378 39.33 27.83 17.74
C SER A 378 40.12 26.68 17.12
N SER A 379 39.97 25.47 17.66
CA SER A 379 40.18 24.28 16.85
C SER A 379 39.05 24.23 15.83
N SER A 380 39.25 24.90 14.69
CA SER A 380 38.49 24.66 13.48
C SER A 380 38.75 23.22 13.06
N SER A 381 38.07 22.27 13.70
CA SER A 381 37.78 21.00 13.09
C SER A 381 36.96 21.36 11.86
N GLY A 382 37.63 21.40 10.71
CA GLY A 382 36.97 21.39 9.43
C GLY A 382 36.07 20.17 9.44
N ALA A 383 34.81 20.36 9.80
CA ALA A 383 33.75 19.46 9.45
C ALA A 383 33.83 19.39 7.94
N ALA A 384 34.48 18.33 7.46
CA ALA A 384 34.59 18.03 6.06
C ALA A 384 33.18 18.22 5.52
N ALA A 385 33.02 19.21 4.64
CA ALA A 385 31.82 19.35 3.85
C ALA A 385 31.56 17.94 3.32
N VAL A 386 30.44 17.34 3.74
CA VAL A 386 30.04 16.01 3.29
C VAL A 386 30.00 16.13 1.77
N THR A 387 31.08 15.66 1.14
CA THR A 387 31.20 15.56 -0.30
C THR A 387 29.95 14.82 -0.74
N ALA A 388 29.25 15.38 -1.74
CA ALA A 388 27.96 14.92 -2.19
C ALA A 388 28.00 13.46 -2.65
N ASP A 389 27.98 12.53 -1.70
CA ASP A 389 27.60 11.16 -1.91
C ASP A 389 26.15 11.24 -2.38
N SER A 390 25.91 10.70 -3.57
CA SER A 390 24.59 10.69 -4.18
C SER A 390 23.60 10.10 -3.16
N ILE A 391 22.58 10.89 -2.80
CA ILE A 391 21.48 10.47 -1.91
C ILE A 391 20.77 9.23 -2.48
N TRP A 392 20.99 8.95 -3.76
CA TRP A 392 20.50 7.82 -4.51
C TRP A 392 21.57 6.73 -4.66
N THR A 393 21.20 5.49 -4.37
CA THR A 393 21.93 4.29 -4.80
C THR A 393 21.31 3.78 -6.10
N PRO A 394 22.02 3.82 -7.25
CA PRO A 394 21.48 3.38 -8.53
C PRO A 394 21.35 1.85 -8.58
N VAL A 395 20.12 1.36 -8.69
CA VAL A 395 19.80 -0.06 -8.80
C VAL A 395 19.50 -0.38 -10.26
N ALA A 396 19.99 -1.53 -10.73
CA ALA A 396 19.61 -2.13 -11.99
C ALA A 396 18.86 -3.44 -11.75
N VAL A 397 17.85 -3.69 -12.60
CA VAL A 397 17.02 -4.89 -12.54
C VAL A 397 16.94 -5.49 -13.94
N SER A 398 17.29 -6.77 -14.04
CA SER A 398 17.11 -7.56 -15.26
C SER A 398 16.10 -8.67 -15.00
N LEU A 399 15.11 -8.77 -15.88
CA LEU A 399 13.98 -9.67 -15.79
C LEU A 399 13.85 -10.47 -17.08
N SER A 400 13.77 -11.80 -16.97
CA SER A 400 13.36 -12.68 -18.06
C SER A 400 12.05 -13.36 -17.71
N LEU A 401 11.00 -13.01 -18.44
CA LEU A 401 9.62 -13.42 -18.19
C LEU A 401 9.24 -14.63 -19.03
N MET A 402 8.51 -15.57 -18.44
CA MET A 402 7.84 -16.68 -19.13
C MET A 402 6.32 -16.42 -19.12
N PRO A 403 5.66 -16.31 -20.28
CA PRO A 403 4.22 -16.10 -20.32
C PRO A 403 3.45 -17.38 -19.97
N VAL A 404 2.21 -17.21 -19.49
CA VAL A 404 1.27 -18.33 -19.24
C VAL A 404 0.82 -18.99 -20.55
N ASP A 405 0.69 -18.20 -21.62
CA ASP A 405 0.31 -18.68 -22.95
C ASP A 405 1.39 -18.33 -23.97
N ALA A 406 1.87 -19.35 -24.69
CA ALA A 406 2.85 -19.19 -25.75
C ALA A 406 2.27 -18.51 -27.01
N ALA A 407 0.95 -18.58 -27.20
CA ALA A 407 0.23 -18.04 -28.36
C ALA A 407 -0.06 -16.52 -28.28
N LEU A 408 0.48 -15.81 -27.28
CA LEU A 408 0.26 -14.37 -27.13
C LEU A 408 0.76 -13.57 -28.33
N THR A 409 -0.07 -12.65 -28.80
CA THR A 409 0.28 -11.70 -29.87
C THR A 409 1.36 -10.71 -29.42
N SER A 410 2.06 -10.08 -30.38
CA SER A 410 3.11 -9.08 -30.10
C SER A 410 2.61 -7.90 -29.27
N THR A 411 1.36 -7.46 -29.47
CA THR A 411 0.73 -6.38 -28.71
C THR A 411 0.43 -6.79 -27.27
N GLN A 412 -0.05 -8.01 -27.04
CA GLN A 412 -0.28 -8.54 -25.69
C GLN A 412 1.03 -8.73 -24.92
N LYS A 413 2.08 -9.25 -25.58
CA LYS A 413 3.42 -9.36 -24.99
C LYS A 413 3.98 -7.99 -24.60
N ALA A 414 3.77 -6.95 -25.41
CA ALA A 414 4.16 -5.58 -25.08
C ALA A 414 3.39 -5.04 -23.86
N GLN A 415 2.08 -5.25 -23.79
CA GLN A 415 1.27 -4.84 -22.64
C GLN A 415 1.71 -5.51 -21.33
N ILE A 416 2.07 -6.79 -21.36
CA ILE A 416 2.60 -7.50 -20.18
C ILE A 416 3.95 -6.92 -19.79
N LYS A 417 4.86 -6.67 -20.75
CA LYS A 417 6.15 -6.00 -20.48
C LYS A 417 5.94 -4.66 -19.79
N ASP A 418 5.02 -3.83 -20.27
CA ASP A 418 4.76 -2.49 -19.69
C ASP A 418 4.14 -2.57 -18.29
N LYS A 419 3.20 -3.49 -18.07
CA LYS A 419 2.63 -3.73 -16.72
C LYS A 419 3.70 -4.17 -15.73
N VAL A 420 4.57 -5.10 -16.12
CA VAL A 420 5.70 -5.57 -15.28
C VAL A 420 6.67 -4.43 -14.99
N LYS A 421 7.04 -3.64 -16.02
CA LYS A 421 7.93 -2.49 -15.82
C LYS A 421 7.39 -1.53 -14.80
N LYS A 422 6.11 -1.15 -14.94
CA LYS A 422 5.43 -0.27 -14.01
C LYS A 422 5.40 -0.84 -12.59
N ALA A 423 5.04 -2.12 -12.42
CA ALA A 423 4.99 -2.76 -11.11
C ALA A 423 6.34 -2.74 -10.38
N VAL A 424 7.45 -2.96 -11.11
CA VAL A 424 8.80 -2.95 -10.54
C VAL A 424 9.24 -1.53 -10.18
N LEU A 425 8.96 -0.54 -11.05
CA LEU A 425 9.26 0.87 -10.79
C LEU A 425 8.47 1.39 -9.58
N ASP A 426 7.17 1.10 -9.52
CA ASP A 426 6.30 1.50 -8.41
C ASP A 426 6.76 0.85 -7.09
N HIS A 427 7.17 -0.42 -7.13
CA HIS A 427 7.66 -1.10 -5.93
C HIS A 427 8.97 -0.53 -5.42
N ILE A 428 9.96 -0.28 -6.30
CA ILE A 428 11.24 0.30 -5.87
C ILE A 428 11.04 1.75 -5.42
N ALA A 429 10.15 2.51 -6.07
CA ALA A 429 9.79 3.85 -5.63
C ALA A 429 9.13 3.86 -4.24
N SER A 430 8.45 2.78 -3.84
CA SER A 430 7.87 2.68 -2.49
C SER A 430 8.88 2.42 -1.37
N LEU A 431 10.14 2.11 -1.69
CA LEU A 431 11.19 1.86 -0.69
C LEU A 431 11.73 3.18 -0.13
N GLY A 432 11.92 3.20 1.18
CA GLY A 432 12.48 4.35 1.91
C GLY A 432 14.00 4.42 1.89
N ILE A 433 14.54 5.37 2.66
CA ILE A 433 15.99 5.46 2.92
C ILE A 433 16.43 4.27 3.77
N ASP A 434 17.59 3.69 3.46
CA ASP A 434 18.16 2.49 4.10
C ASP A 434 17.37 1.17 3.91
N ASP A 435 16.24 1.19 3.20
CA ASP A 435 15.44 -0.01 2.97
C ASP A 435 16.14 -0.99 2.00
N PRO A 436 16.25 -2.29 2.37
CA PRO A 436 16.82 -3.29 1.48
C PRO A 436 15.88 -3.59 0.30
N VAL A 437 16.45 -3.70 -0.90
CA VAL A 437 15.75 -4.26 -2.05
C VAL A 437 15.77 -5.79 -1.92
N ILE A 438 14.67 -6.34 -1.43
CA ILE A 438 14.53 -7.78 -1.18
C ILE A 438 14.11 -8.49 -2.47
N HIS A 439 14.93 -9.44 -2.92
CA HIS A 439 14.74 -10.19 -4.16
C HIS A 439 13.36 -10.84 -4.25
N ASN A 440 12.95 -11.57 -3.21
CA ASN A 440 11.66 -12.27 -3.18
C ASN A 440 10.46 -11.30 -3.20
N ARG A 441 10.59 -10.07 -2.68
CA ARG A 441 9.50 -9.09 -2.70
C ARG A 441 9.31 -8.53 -4.10
N VAL A 442 10.40 -8.18 -4.79
CA VAL A 442 10.35 -7.77 -6.19
C VAL A 442 9.79 -8.90 -7.05
N LEU A 443 10.24 -10.14 -6.85
CA LEU A 443 9.72 -11.32 -7.55
C LEU A 443 8.21 -11.49 -7.35
N SER A 444 7.73 -11.37 -6.10
CA SER A 444 6.30 -11.49 -5.79
C SER A 444 5.44 -10.46 -6.53
N LYS A 445 5.93 -9.22 -6.68
CA LYS A 445 5.22 -8.15 -7.40
C LYS A 445 5.18 -8.37 -8.91
N VAL A 446 6.20 -9.00 -9.48
CA VAL A 446 6.18 -9.37 -10.90
C VAL A 446 5.24 -10.56 -11.14
N MET A 447 5.23 -11.55 -10.26
CA MET A 447 4.34 -12.73 -10.35
C MET A 447 2.86 -12.38 -10.13
N GLU A 448 2.55 -11.26 -9.47
CA GLU A 448 1.19 -10.74 -9.31
C GLU A 448 0.61 -10.20 -10.64
N VAL A 449 1.45 -9.95 -11.65
CA VAL A 449 1.00 -9.47 -12.97
C VAL A 449 0.37 -10.62 -13.77
N GLU A 450 -0.89 -10.44 -14.14
CA GLU A 450 -1.64 -11.40 -14.96
C GLU A 450 -0.93 -11.67 -16.31
N GLY A 451 -0.72 -12.95 -16.61
CA GLY A 451 -0.04 -13.42 -17.83
C GLY A 451 1.41 -13.83 -17.64
N VAL A 452 1.98 -13.68 -16.44
CA VAL A 452 3.33 -14.16 -16.09
C VAL A 452 3.24 -15.52 -15.39
N PHE A 453 3.94 -16.53 -15.92
CA PHE A 453 4.01 -17.88 -15.35
C PHE A 453 5.25 -18.08 -14.48
N ASP A 454 6.41 -17.62 -14.96
CA ASP A 454 7.69 -17.71 -14.26
C ASP A 454 8.60 -16.53 -14.61
N VAL A 455 9.55 -16.22 -13.73
CA VAL A 455 10.42 -15.05 -13.83
C VAL A 455 11.83 -15.39 -13.33
N ALA A 456 12.82 -15.21 -14.20
CA ALA A 456 14.21 -15.12 -13.76
C ALA A 456 14.54 -13.64 -13.48
N LEU A 457 14.75 -13.32 -12.20
CA LEU A 457 15.06 -11.98 -11.72
C LEU A 457 16.55 -11.86 -11.33
N GLU A 458 17.16 -10.76 -11.74
CA GLU A 458 18.52 -10.35 -11.34
C GLU A 458 18.48 -8.90 -10.85
N ILE A 459 19.05 -8.64 -9.66
CA ILE A 459 19.14 -7.31 -9.05
C ILE A 459 20.61 -7.03 -8.73
N PHE A 460 21.11 -5.86 -9.11
CA PHE A 460 22.49 -5.46 -8.82
C PHE A 460 22.65 -3.93 -8.70
N ASP A 461 23.72 -3.53 -8.02
CA ASP A 461 24.14 -2.13 -7.90
C ASP A 461 25.02 -1.76 -9.11
N LEU A 462 24.70 -0.66 -9.79
CA LEU A 462 25.48 -0.16 -10.93
C LEU A 462 26.88 0.33 -10.52
N GLY A 463 27.07 0.66 -9.25
CA GLY A 463 28.35 1.14 -8.72
C GLY A 463 29.37 0.04 -8.41
N VAL A 464 29.00 -1.24 -8.46
CA VAL A 464 29.88 -2.35 -8.03
C VAL A 464 29.86 -3.51 -9.03
N ALA A 465 30.93 -3.65 -9.81
CA ALA A 465 31.09 -4.77 -10.74
C ALA A 465 31.32 -6.10 -10.00
N GLY A 466 30.72 -7.19 -10.50
CA GLY A 466 31.10 -8.57 -10.14
C GLY A 466 30.35 -9.23 -8.96
N GLN A 467 29.23 -8.67 -8.49
CA GLN A 467 28.45 -9.32 -7.42
C GLN A 467 27.48 -10.40 -7.94
N PRO A 468 27.17 -11.44 -7.13
CA PRO A 468 26.12 -12.39 -7.46
C PRO A 468 24.77 -11.66 -7.61
N ARG A 469 24.05 -11.94 -8.69
CA ARG A 469 22.89 -11.16 -9.14
C ARG A 469 21.53 -11.63 -8.57
N ARG A 470 21.52 -12.77 -7.87
CA ARG A 470 20.33 -13.34 -7.21
C ARG A 470 20.45 -13.23 -5.69
N LYS A 471 20.47 -12.01 -5.18
CA LYS A 471 20.48 -11.75 -3.72
C LYS A 471 19.72 -10.47 -3.39
N ASN A 472 19.45 -10.28 -2.11
CA ASN A 472 18.97 -9.01 -1.60
C ASN A 472 20.07 -7.95 -1.75
N LEU A 473 19.67 -6.73 -2.14
CA LEU A 473 20.58 -5.60 -2.24
C LEU A 473 20.36 -4.66 -1.05
N GLN A 474 21.43 -4.42 -0.29
CA GLN A 474 21.43 -3.43 0.77
C GLN A 474 22.01 -2.12 0.22
N PRO A 475 21.26 -1.00 0.23
CA PRO A 475 21.78 0.29 -0.20
C PRO A 475 22.87 0.80 0.76
N LYS A 476 23.66 1.78 0.31
CA LYS A 476 24.61 2.48 1.18
C LYS A 476 23.85 3.21 2.29
N LEU A 477 24.47 3.35 3.46
CA LEU A 477 23.87 4.05 4.60
C LEU A 477 23.49 5.49 4.23
N ALA A 478 22.31 5.92 4.69
CA ALA A 478 21.70 7.21 4.40
C ALA A 478 21.44 7.47 2.91
N THR A 479 21.22 6.41 2.10
CA THR A 479 20.84 6.54 0.69
C THR A 479 19.55 5.78 0.39
N ARG A 480 18.84 6.21 -0.65
CA ARG A 480 17.63 5.56 -1.14
C ARG A 480 17.90 4.81 -2.44
N PRO A 481 17.40 3.56 -2.61
CA PRO A 481 17.51 2.87 -3.88
C PRO A 481 16.71 3.58 -4.97
N GLN A 482 17.33 3.80 -6.13
CA GLN A 482 16.67 4.39 -7.30
C GLN A 482 16.83 3.46 -8.50
N LEU A 483 15.71 3.03 -9.07
CA LEU A 483 15.67 2.38 -10.38
C LEU A 483 15.21 3.39 -11.41
N LYS A 484 16.08 3.68 -12.39
CA LYS A 484 15.70 4.45 -13.58
C LYS A 484 15.23 3.50 -14.68
N GLU A 485 14.33 3.96 -15.55
CA GLU A 485 13.80 3.14 -16.65
C GLU A 485 14.89 2.58 -17.57
N GLU A 486 15.96 3.36 -17.80
CA GLU A 486 17.13 2.95 -18.58
C GLU A 486 17.88 1.73 -18.00
N ASN A 487 17.76 1.50 -16.70
CA ASN A 487 18.44 0.43 -15.97
C ASN A 487 17.53 -0.78 -15.71
N LEU A 488 16.32 -0.79 -16.31
CA LEU A 488 15.34 -1.86 -16.21
C LEU A 488 15.23 -2.60 -17.55
N THR A 489 15.80 -3.81 -17.61
CA THR A 489 15.73 -4.65 -18.82
C THR A 489 14.71 -5.77 -18.61
N VAL A 490 13.65 -5.78 -19.42
CA VAL A 490 12.62 -6.83 -19.41
C VAL A 490 12.64 -7.57 -20.74
N THR A 491 13.06 -8.82 -20.71
CA THR A 491 13.05 -9.74 -21.85
C THR A 491 11.94 -10.78 -21.66
N MET A 492 11.25 -11.13 -22.75
CA MET A 492 10.37 -12.30 -22.75
C MET A 492 11.19 -13.47 -23.26
N ARG A 493 11.15 -14.62 -22.58
CA ARG A 493 11.73 -15.84 -23.12
C ARG A 493 10.99 -16.20 -24.41
N GLY A 494 11.78 -16.49 -25.44
CA GLY A 494 11.30 -16.67 -26.80
C GLY A 494 10.88 -18.09 -27.14
N SER A 495 10.05 -18.25 -28.17
CA SER A 495 9.64 -19.56 -28.69
C SER A 495 10.82 -20.26 -29.37
N LEU A 496 11.04 -21.53 -29.02
CA LEU A 496 12.05 -22.38 -29.66
C LEU A 496 11.61 -22.74 -31.09
N VAL A 497 12.46 -22.48 -32.06
CA VAL A 497 12.27 -22.88 -33.47
C VAL A 497 13.17 -24.08 -33.74
N ALA A 498 12.59 -25.27 -33.83
CA ALA A 498 13.31 -26.50 -34.14
C ALA A 498 13.54 -26.63 -35.65
N LEU A 499 14.78 -26.90 -36.04
CA LEU A 499 15.18 -27.20 -37.41
C LEU A 499 15.53 -28.68 -37.54
N ASP A 500 14.86 -29.38 -38.45
CA ASP A 500 15.24 -30.72 -38.90
C ASP A 500 15.94 -30.58 -40.26
N LEU A 501 17.18 -31.04 -40.37
CA LEU A 501 17.99 -30.94 -41.58
C LEU A 501 18.26 -32.31 -42.19
N ASP A 502 18.13 -32.39 -43.50
CA ASP A 502 18.57 -33.50 -44.32
C ASP A 502 19.73 -33.00 -45.22
N VAL A 503 20.94 -33.50 -44.95
CA VAL A 503 22.17 -33.03 -45.60
C VAL A 503 22.85 -34.20 -46.32
N THR A 504 23.13 -34.01 -47.60
CA THR A 504 23.91 -34.96 -48.39
C THR A 504 25.32 -34.39 -48.58
N VAL A 505 26.33 -35.16 -48.21
CA VAL A 505 27.74 -34.72 -48.22
C VAL A 505 28.63 -35.62 -49.06
N THR A 506 29.71 -35.05 -49.58
CA THR A 506 30.87 -35.74 -50.14
C THR A 506 32.03 -35.56 -49.16
N ARG A 507 32.57 -36.67 -48.63
CA ARG A 507 33.70 -36.61 -47.69
C ARG A 507 35.01 -36.33 -48.43
N LEU A 508 35.84 -35.42 -47.92
CA LEU A 508 37.09 -35.01 -48.56
C LEU A 508 38.29 -35.91 -48.17
N ASP A 509 38.26 -36.53 -47.00
CA ASP A 509 39.37 -37.32 -46.46
C ASP A 509 38.89 -38.72 -46.03
N LEU A 510 39.07 -39.73 -46.89
CA LEU A 510 38.69 -41.12 -46.61
C LEU A 510 39.73 -41.76 -45.67
N ARG A 511 39.55 -41.61 -44.36
CA ARG A 511 40.31 -42.40 -43.38
C ARG A 511 39.85 -43.85 -43.46
N THR A 512 40.65 -44.70 -44.10
CA THR A 512 40.36 -46.13 -44.40
C THR A 512 40.31 -47.07 -43.19
N ILE A 513 40.29 -46.55 -41.96
CA ILE A 513 40.45 -47.33 -40.73
C ILE A 513 39.19 -47.33 -39.84
N ASP A 514 38.31 -46.33 -39.96
CA ASP A 514 37.09 -46.21 -39.14
C ASP A 514 35.84 -46.70 -39.92
N ASP A 515 34.87 -47.31 -39.23
CA ASP A 515 33.59 -47.74 -39.81
C ASP A 515 32.81 -46.54 -40.38
N ALA A 516 32.20 -46.70 -41.55
CA ALA A 516 31.52 -45.63 -42.28
C ALA A 516 30.43 -44.93 -41.44
N GLN A 517 29.76 -45.67 -40.56
CA GLN A 517 28.77 -45.12 -39.63
C GLN A 517 29.39 -44.20 -38.57
N THR A 518 30.62 -44.48 -38.12
CA THR A 518 31.32 -43.66 -37.11
C THR A 518 31.78 -42.34 -37.71
N GLU A 519 32.27 -42.36 -38.95
CA GLU A 519 32.68 -41.15 -39.67
C GLU A 519 31.48 -40.26 -40.02
N LEU A 520 30.35 -40.84 -40.43
CA LEU A 520 29.11 -40.09 -40.64
C LEU A 520 28.59 -39.45 -39.33
N GLY A 521 28.79 -40.11 -38.19
CA GLY A 521 28.52 -39.55 -36.87
C GLY A 521 29.36 -38.30 -36.57
N ARG A 522 30.66 -38.33 -36.86
CA ARG A 522 31.55 -37.17 -36.67
C ARG A 522 31.15 -36.00 -37.58
N VAL A 523 30.85 -36.26 -38.85
CA VAL A 523 30.37 -35.24 -39.80
C VAL A 523 29.06 -34.63 -39.33
N ARG A 524 28.14 -35.44 -38.80
CA ARG A 524 26.88 -34.95 -38.22
C ARG A 524 27.12 -33.99 -37.06
N ASP A 525 28.01 -34.32 -36.13
CA ASP A 525 28.32 -33.46 -34.97
C ASP A 525 28.98 -32.14 -35.39
N GLU A 526 29.84 -32.18 -36.41
CA GLU A 526 30.45 -30.99 -37.00
C GLU A 526 29.42 -30.07 -37.68
N ILE A 527 28.49 -30.64 -38.45
CA ILE A 527 27.35 -29.92 -39.05
C ILE A 527 26.51 -29.22 -37.97
N ILE A 528 26.17 -29.92 -36.89
CA ILE A 528 25.40 -29.35 -35.77
C ILE A 528 26.15 -28.18 -35.16
N THR A 529 27.46 -28.30 -34.97
CA THR A 529 28.31 -27.27 -34.36
C THR A 529 28.37 -26.02 -35.23
N LEU A 530 28.64 -26.17 -36.53
CA LEU A 530 28.75 -25.05 -37.48
C LEU A 530 27.42 -24.29 -37.62
N ILE A 531 26.30 -25.01 -37.73
CA ILE A 531 24.98 -24.39 -37.86
C ILE A 531 24.57 -23.70 -36.55
N ASN A 532 24.77 -24.33 -35.39
CA ASN A 532 24.44 -23.66 -34.13
C ASN A 532 25.31 -22.41 -33.89
N THR A 533 26.56 -22.43 -34.36
CA THR A 533 27.44 -21.25 -34.28
C THR A 533 26.94 -20.11 -35.17
N SER A 534 26.48 -20.41 -36.39
CA SER A 534 25.92 -19.38 -37.28
C SER A 534 24.58 -18.83 -36.78
N LEU A 535 23.71 -19.71 -36.23
CA LEU A 535 22.42 -19.33 -35.65
C LEU A 535 22.56 -18.51 -34.36
N ALA A 536 23.69 -18.61 -33.67
CA ALA A 536 23.98 -17.86 -32.45
C ALA A 536 24.45 -16.41 -32.70
N ALA A 537 24.64 -15.99 -33.96
CA ALA A 537 25.03 -14.63 -34.30
C ALA A 537 23.98 -13.58 -33.86
N GLU A 538 24.43 -12.44 -33.31
CA GLU A 538 23.58 -11.45 -32.64
C GLU A 538 22.69 -10.60 -33.57
N THR A 539 22.86 -10.68 -34.89
CA THR A 539 22.09 -9.88 -35.86
C THR A 539 20.68 -10.44 -36.07
N ARG A 540 19.68 -9.82 -35.42
CA ARG A 540 18.25 -10.12 -35.57
C ARG A 540 17.46 -8.89 -36.04
N PRO A 541 16.45 -9.02 -36.93
CA PRO A 541 15.84 -10.27 -37.41
C PRO A 541 16.73 -11.02 -38.41
N MET A 542 16.69 -12.35 -38.36
CA MET A 542 17.46 -13.24 -39.24
C MET A 542 16.52 -14.01 -40.16
N GLU A 543 16.80 -14.04 -41.45
CA GLU A 543 16.11 -14.93 -42.39
C GLU A 543 16.90 -16.23 -42.55
N ILE A 544 16.30 -17.36 -42.17
CA ILE A 544 16.88 -18.68 -42.39
C ILE A 544 16.33 -19.21 -43.71
N THR A 545 17.26 -19.38 -44.66
CA THR A 545 17.03 -19.97 -45.98
C THR A 545 17.98 -21.15 -46.19
N ALA A 546 17.65 -22.04 -47.13
CA ALA A 546 18.55 -23.16 -47.48
C ALA A 546 19.94 -22.65 -47.89
N ALA A 547 20.00 -21.52 -48.63
CA ALA A 547 21.25 -20.87 -49.02
C ALA A 547 22.07 -20.37 -47.81
N SER A 548 21.43 -19.77 -46.81
CA SER A 548 22.13 -19.31 -45.60
C SER A 548 22.72 -20.46 -44.78
N LEU A 549 22.02 -21.61 -44.74
CA LEU A 549 22.48 -22.81 -44.05
C LEU A 549 23.60 -23.52 -44.82
N THR A 550 23.55 -23.54 -46.16
CA THR A 550 24.66 -24.06 -46.97
C THR A 550 25.92 -23.21 -46.83
N THR A 551 25.81 -21.88 -46.84
CA THR A 551 26.96 -20.99 -46.63
C THR A 551 27.58 -21.17 -45.24
N ALA A 552 26.76 -21.47 -44.21
CA ALA A 552 27.28 -21.78 -42.88
C ALA A 552 28.12 -23.07 -42.83
N LEU A 553 27.92 -23.99 -43.79
CA LEU A 553 28.62 -25.28 -43.86
C LEU A 553 29.83 -25.27 -44.81
N GLU A 554 29.98 -24.26 -45.68
CA GLU A 554 31.09 -24.12 -46.64
C GLU A 554 32.48 -23.92 -45.99
N GLY A 555 32.53 -23.67 -44.68
CA GLY A 555 33.79 -23.52 -43.92
C GLY A 555 34.40 -24.84 -43.41
N SER A 556 33.80 -25.99 -43.68
CA SER A 556 34.33 -27.29 -43.23
C SER A 556 35.54 -27.75 -44.03
N GLY A 557 36.58 -28.25 -43.34
CA GLY A 557 37.74 -28.89 -43.96
C GLY A 557 37.54 -30.37 -44.28
N ASN A 558 36.45 -30.99 -43.80
CA ASN A 558 36.29 -32.44 -43.77
C ASN A 558 35.26 -32.98 -44.79
N PHE A 559 34.34 -32.14 -45.25
CA PHE A 559 33.28 -32.52 -46.19
C PHE A 559 32.85 -31.35 -47.09
N THR A 560 32.30 -31.68 -48.25
CA THR A 560 31.60 -30.74 -49.13
C THR A 560 30.11 -31.09 -49.19
N VAL A 561 29.23 -30.08 -49.16
CA VAL A 561 27.77 -30.27 -49.17
C VAL A 561 27.28 -30.40 -50.60
N SER A 562 26.61 -31.51 -50.92
CA SER A 562 26.02 -31.76 -52.25
C SER A 562 24.58 -31.26 -52.33
N SER A 563 23.79 -31.44 -51.27
CA SER A 563 22.43 -30.91 -51.16
C SER A 563 22.03 -30.74 -49.70
N LEU A 564 21.22 -29.73 -49.40
CA LEU A 564 20.66 -29.50 -48.07
C LEU A 564 19.18 -29.17 -48.19
N SER A 565 18.35 -29.85 -47.41
CA SER A 565 16.94 -29.52 -47.21
C SER A 565 16.65 -29.37 -45.72
N PHE A 566 15.75 -28.45 -45.35
CA PHE A 566 15.35 -28.28 -43.96
C PHE A 566 13.83 -28.14 -43.78
N LYS A 567 13.35 -28.57 -42.62
CA LYS A 567 12.00 -28.34 -42.13
C LYS A 567 12.07 -27.62 -40.79
N ALA A 568 11.17 -26.67 -40.57
CA ALA A 568 11.10 -25.94 -39.32
C ALA A 568 9.78 -26.19 -38.58
N GLU A 569 9.87 -26.27 -37.26
CA GLU A 569 8.74 -26.40 -36.34
C GLU A 569 8.87 -25.37 -35.22
N PHE A 570 7.87 -24.52 -35.08
CA PHE A 570 7.77 -23.55 -33.99
C PHE A 570 7.11 -24.28 -32.81
N LEU A 571 7.94 -24.85 -31.93
CA LEU A 571 7.51 -25.80 -30.91
C LEU A 571 6.43 -25.24 -29.97
N GLU A 572 6.59 -23.99 -29.57
CA GLU A 572 5.68 -23.34 -28.62
C GLU A 572 4.50 -22.65 -29.31
N GLU A 573 4.59 -22.37 -30.61
CA GLU A 573 3.49 -21.81 -31.41
C GLU A 573 2.63 -22.92 -32.05
N GLY A 574 3.02 -24.19 -31.91
CA GLY A 574 2.34 -25.35 -32.48
C GLY A 574 2.33 -25.39 -34.01
N LEU A 575 3.20 -24.59 -34.66
CA LEU A 575 3.22 -24.41 -36.11
C LEU A 575 4.32 -25.27 -36.74
N ARG A 576 3.89 -26.31 -37.47
CA ARG A 576 4.79 -27.18 -38.23
C ARG A 576 4.67 -26.91 -39.72
N LEU A 577 5.77 -26.49 -40.35
CA LEU A 577 5.80 -26.29 -41.80
C LEU A 577 5.78 -27.66 -42.49
N LYS A 578 4.75 -27.90 -43.31
CA LYS A 578 4.62 -29.15 -44.09
C LYS A 578 5.52 -29.16 -45.32
N GLN A 579 5.84 -27.98 -45.84
CA GLN A 579 6.72 -27.79 -46.98
C GLN A 579 8.16 -27.61 -46.48
N SER A 580 9.10 -28.31 -47.10
CA SER A 580 10.54 -28.13 -46.87
C SER A 580 11.05 -26.87 -47.58
N ASP A 581 12.15 -26.31 -47.06
CA ASP A 581 12.91 -25.20 -47.68
C ASP A 581 12.14 -23.87 -47.81
N VAL A 582 11.22 -23.63 -46.87
CA VAL A 582 10.50 -22.36 -46.76
C VAL A 582 11.37 -21.33 -46.03
N SER A 583 11.51 -20.13 -46.58
CA SER A 583 12.20 -19.02 -45.89
C SER A 583 11.45 -18.67 -44.61
N ILE A 584 12.12 -18.77 -43.47
CA ILE A 584 11.57 -18.41 -42.17
C ILE A 584 12.29 -17.16 -41.65
N ARG A 585 11.51 -16.21 -41.13
CA ARG A 585 12.03 -15.01 -40.48
C ARG A 585 11.99 -15.22 -38.98
N VAL A 586 13.15 -15.15 -38.34
CA VAL A 586 13.33 -15.33 -36.90
C VAL A 586 13.51 -13.96 -36.25
N ASP A 587 12.58 -13.61 -35.36
CA ASP A 587 12.59 -12.33 -34.65
C ASP A 587 13.49 -12.36 -33.40
N LYS A 588 13.67 -11.18 -32.77
CA LYS A 588 14.48 -11.01 -31.55
C LYS A 588 14.08 -11.94 -30.40
N ASP A 589 12.80 -12.34 -30.36
CA ASP A 589 12.20 -13.13 -29.30
C ASP A 589 12.01 -14.62 -29.74
N GLN A 590 12.75 -15.14 -30.71
CA GLN A 590 12.71 -16.56 -31.12
C GLN A 590 14.12 -17.17 -31.10
N GLN A 591 14.28 -18.42 -30.69
CA GLN A 591 15.59 -19.08 -30.66
C GLN A 591 15.61 -20.31 -31.58
N PRO A 592 16.28 -20.23 -32.74
CA PRO A 592 16.41 -21.36 -33.64
C PRO A 592 17.48 -22.32 -33.11
N TRP A 593 17.21 -23.62 -33.21
CA TRP A 593 18.14 -24.67 -32.84
C TRP A 593 17.97 -25.89 -33.74
N VAL A 594 19.04 -26.64 -33.92
CA VAL A 594 19.03 -27.88 -34.71
C VAL A 594 18.56 -29.05 -33.85
N ARG A 595 17.43 -29.66 -34.22
CA ARG A 595 16.83 -30.80 -33.50
C ARG A 595 17.32 -32.13 -34.04
N VAL A 596 17.23 -32.32 -35.36
CA VAL A 596 17.66 -33.55 -36.05
C VAL A 596 18.51 -33.17 -37.25
N VAL A 597 19.60 -33.92 -37.46
CA VAL A 597 20.40 -33.88 -38.69
C VAL A 597 20.51 -35.29 -39.22
N THR A 598 19.96 -35.52 -40.40
CA THR A 598 20.17 -36.73 -41.19
C THR A 598 21.30 -36.46 -42.17
N VAL A 599 22.36 -37.28 -42.13
CA VAL A 599 23.49 -37.15 -43.05
C VAL A 599 23.50 -38.35 -44.00
N ALA A 600 23.50 -38.09 -45.31
CA ALA A 600 23.69 -39.10 -46.34
C ALA A 600 25.03 -38.89 -47.06
N ASP A 601 25.73 -39.99 -47.36
CA ASP A 601 26.92 -39.96 -48.20
C ASP A 601 26.52 -40.13 -49.67
N THR A 602 27.26 -39.48 -50.56
CA THR A 602 27.14 -39.65 -52.01
C THR A 602 28.08 -40.73 -52.56
N ALA A 603 29.08 -41.12 -51.78
CA ALA A 603 29.97 -42.23 -52.10
C ALA A 603 29.43 -43.53 -51.50
N GLU A 604 28.61 -44.26 -52.27
CA GLU A 604 28.41 -45.71 -52.07
C GLU A 604 29.55 -46.50 -52.72
#